data_AF-A0A0P0WDK7-F1
#
_entry.id   AF-A0A0P0WDK7-F1
#
_cell.length_a   1.000
_cell.length_b   1.000
_cell.length_c   1.000
_cell.angle_alpha   90.00
_cell.angle_beta   90.00
_cell.angle_gamma   90.00
#
_symmetry.space_group_name_H-M   'P 1'
#
loop_
_entity.id
_entity.type
_entity.pdbx_description
1 polymer ?
#
loop_
_entity_poly.entity_id
_entity_poly.type
_entity_poly.pdbx_seq_one_letter_code
_entity_poly.pdbx_strand_id
1 'polypeptide(L)'
;MNEQPVVSLKASTCGLDVLDDILLGYKVDWPVNIVITEEALKTYAEIFRYLVQVRLAVFSLTEVWRFLKELTQLISRSSHNRPDVLKELSSVMKLRHQVYHFLSTLQQYLHCHLSDISWRRFQHSLQHQVRDMLDLEYVHLCYVTDALHICFLSAETKPIAAIINSILQQALELRSCFKSLNYISESTVKQLNLDSLINFSQVDAIRTKFEGNIKDLYILHLKSSKYGEIGLYRFWGYLNYNEYHSLMINKDMGCFYF
;
A
#
# COMPACT_ATOMS: atom_id res chain seq x y z
N MET A 1 37.88 -1.27 -30.94
CA MET A 1 37.04 -0.16 -30.46
C MET A 1 35.72 -0.77 -30.01
N ASN A 2 35.61 -1.12 -28.72
CA ASN A 2 34.39 -1.68 -28.14
C ASN A 2 33.64 -0.54 -27.47
N GLU A 3 32.54 -0.09 -28.09
CA GLU A 3 31.59 0.78 -27.44
C GLU A 3 30.74 -0.06 -26.46
N GLN A 4 30.88 0.24 -25.17
CA GLN A 4 29.96 -0.23 -24.15
C GLN A 4 28.65 0.58 -24.27
N PRO A 5 27.46 -0.05 -24.19
CA PRO A 5 26.24 0.71 -24.09
C PRO A 5 26.14 1.28 -22.68
N VAL A 6 26.27 2.60 -22.58
CA VAL A 6 25.93 3.37 -21.38
C VAL A 6 24.42 3.25 -21.19
N VAL A 7 23.99 2.30 -20.36
CA VAL A 7 22.61 2.25 -19.86
C VAL A 7 22.42 3.47 -18.95
N SER A 8 21.86 4.53 -19.53
CA SER A 8 21.40 5.70 -18.79
C SER A 8 20.19 5.29 -17.96
N LEU A 9 20.44 4.88 -16.72
CA LEU A 9 19.41 4.68 -15.71
C LEU A 9 18.82 6.06 -15.40
N LYS A 10 17.72 6.41 -16.07
CA LYS A 10 16.93 7.58 -15.69
C LYS A 10 16.50 7.35 -14.25
N ALA A 11 17.04 8.16 -13.33
CA ALA A 11 16.62 8.18 -11.95
C ALA A 11 15.16 8.62 -11.89
N SER A 12 14.24 7.65 -11.93
CA SER A 12 12.83 7.87 -11.64
C SER A 12 12.70 7.96 -10.13
N THR A 13 12.46 9.19 -9.68
CA THR A 13 12.44 9.62 -8.28
C THR A 13 11.17 9.14 -7.60
N CYS A 14 11.10 7.87 -7.20
CA CYS A 14 9.86 7.33 -6.64
C CYS A 14 9.97 6.05 -5.78
N GLY A 15 11.02 5.23 -5.77
CA GLY A 15 11.14 4.10 -4.82
C GLY A 15 10.20 2.91 -5.05
N LEU A 16 8.96 3.11 -5.54
CA LEU A 16 8.09 2.04 -6.05
C LEU A 16 8.66 1.46 -7.36
N ASP A 17 9.14 2.32 -8.26
CA ASP A 17 9.76 1.94 -9.54
C ASP A 17 11.01 1.06 -9.36
N VAL A 18 11.73 1.20 -8.24
CA VAL A 18 12.93 0.38 -7.94
C VAL A 18 12.55 -1.07 -7.63
N LEU A 19 11.33 -1.30 -7.12
CA LEU A 19 10.82 -2.64 -6.86
C LEU A 19 10.29 -3.32 -8.12
N ASP A 20 10.06 -2.59 -9.21
CA ASP A 20 9.57 -3.16 -10.47
C ASP A 20 10.59 -4.08 -11.13
N ASP A 21 11.88 -3.89 -10.83
CA ASP A 21 12.97 -4.73 -11.32
C ASP A 21 13.21 -5.99 -10.46
N ILE A 22 12.55 -6.12 -9.30
CA ILE A 22 12.72 -7.27 -8.41
C ILE A 22 11.69 -8.35 -8.76
N LEU A 23 12.20 -9.47 -9.29
CA LEU A 23 11.39 -10.63 -9.67
C LEU A 23 11.81 -11.86 -8.85
N LEU A 24 10.82 -12.65 -8.43
CA LEU A 24 11.05 -13.94 -7.80
C LEU A 24 11.10 -15.04 -8.88
N GLY A 25 12.28 -15.62 -9.08
CA GLY A 25 12.45 -16.79 -9.95
C GLY A 25 12.40 -18.08 -9.15
N TYR A 26 11.44 -18.96 -9.45
CA TYR A 26 11.40 -20.32 -8.89
C TYR A 26 11.61 -21.33 -10.01
N LYS A 27 12.66 -22.14 -9.91
CA LYS A 27 12.93 -23.21 -10.87
C LYS A 27 12.20 -24.47 -10.43
N VAL A 28 11.28 -24.94 -11.28
CA VAL A 28 10.54 -26.19 -11.06
C VAL A 28 11.15 -27.27 -11.92
N ASP A 29 11.58 -28.37 -11.30
CA ASP A 29 12.08 -29.53 -12.02
C ASP A 29 10.93 -30.42 -12.50
N TRP A 30 11.21 -31.22 -13.52
CA TRP A 30 10.30 -32.27 -13.98
C TRP A 30 10.08 -33.32 -12.88
N PRO A 31 8.87 -33.87 -12.66
CA PRO A 31 7.64 -33.71 -13.46
C PRO A 31 6.69 -32.59 -12.98
N VAL A 32 7.05 -31.85 -11.94
CA VAL A 32 6.14 -30.90 -11.27
C VAL A 32 5.83 -29.69 -12.14
N ASN A 33 6.71 -29.36 -13.10
CA ASN A 33 6.53 -28.29 -14.08
C ASN A 33 5.32 -28.49 -15.01
N ILE A 34 4.78 -29.71 -15.10
CA ILE A 34 3.55 -29.98 -15.86
C ILE A 34 2.34 -29.34 -15.17
N VAL A 35 2.34 -29.27 -13.83
CA VAL A 35 1.25 -28.66 -13.04
C VAL A 35 1.55 -27.19 -12.73
N ILE A 36 2.81 -26.90 -12.37
CA ILE A 36 3.27 -25.54 -12.09
C ILE A 36 3.83 -24.95 -13.38
N THR A 37 2.94 -24.35 -14.16
CA THR A 37 3.27 -23.73 -15.45
C THR A 37 4.07 -22.45 -15.28
N GLU A 38 4.82 -22.07 -16.33
CA GLU A 38 5.57 -20.80 -16.35
C GLU A 38 4.64 -19.58 -16.20
N GLU A 39 3.40 -19.67 -16.68
CA GLU A 39 2.40 -18.62 -16.53
C GLU A 39 1.99 -18.44 -15.07
N ALA A 40 1.78 -19.53 -14.33
CA ALA A 40 1.50 -19.47 -12.89
C ALA A 40 2.68 -18.86 -12.12
N LEU A 41 3.92 -19.19 -12.49
CA LEU A 41 5.12 -18.60 -11.88
C LEU A 41 5.24 -17.09 -12.11
N LYS A 42 4.87 -16.61 -13.31
CA LYS A 42 4.82 -15.16 -13.60
C LYS A 42 3.78 -14.48 -12.71
N THR A 43 2.60 -15.09 -12.54
CA THR A 43 1.57 -14.57 -11.63
C THR A 43 2.03 -14.56 -10.17
N TYR A 44 2.75 -15.59 -9.72
CA TYR A 44 3.34 -15.59 -8.38
C TYR A 44 4.38 -14.48 -8.19
N ALA A 45 5.23 -14.23 -9.19
CA ALA A 45 6.20 -13.14 -9.15
C ALA A 45 5.50 -11.77 -9.07
N GLU A 46 4.39 -11.60 -9.79
CA GLU A 46 3.59 -10.37 -9.75
C GLU A 46 2.94 -10.15 -8.37
N ILE A 47 2.31 -11.19 -7.79
CA ILE A 47 1.73 -11.15 -6.45
C ILE A 47 2.83 -10.85 -5.41
N PHE A 48 3.99 -11.51 -5.52
CA PHE A 48 5.11 -11.27 -4.62
C PHE A 48 5.57 -9.81 -4.66
N ARG A 49 5.76 -9.25 -5.86
CA ARG A 49 6.14 -7.85 -6.04
C ARG A 49 5.14 -6.91 -5.36
N TYR A 50 3.85 -7.12 -5.59
CA TYR A 50 2.79 -6.33 -4.97
C TYR A 50 2.81 -6.41 -3.43
N LEU A 51 2.98 -7.61 -2.86
CA LEU A 51 3.09 -7.78 -1.41
C LEU A 51 4.32 -7.07 -0.82
N VAL A 52 5.44 -7.08 -1.54
CA VAL A 52 6.66 -6.35 -1.14
C VAL A 52 6.43 -4.84 -1.20
N GLN A 53 5.76 -4.31 -2.23
CA GLN A 53 5.42 -2.90 -2.34
C GLN A 53 4.55 -2.44 -1.15
N VAL A 54 3.52 -3.22 -0.78
CA VAL A 54 2.68 -2.94 0.40
C VAL A 54 3.51 -2.92 1.68
N ARG A 55 4.38 -3.92 1.88
CA ARG A 55 5.27 -3.97 3.06
C ARG A 55 6.23 -2.79 3.12
N LEU A 56 6.82 -2.39 1.98
CA LEU A 56 7.73 -1.24 1.91
C LEU A 56 7.00 0.05 2.29
N ALA A 57 5.78 0.26 1.80
CA ALA A 57 5.00 1.45 2.12
C ALA A 57 4.66 1.53 3.62
N VAL A 58 4.26 0.42 4.25
CA VAL A 58 4.02 0.36 5.71
C VAL A 58 5.31 0.64 6.49
N PHE A 59 6.44 0.08 6.04
CA PHE A 59 7.74 0.32 6.65
C PHE A 59 8.15 1.80 6.56
N SER A 60 8.00 2.43 5.39
CA SER A 60 8.27 3.85 5.14
C SER A 60 7.51 4.75 6.13
N LEU A 61 6.22 4.48 6.37
CA LEU A 61 5.42 5.23 7.34
C LEU A 61 5.86 5.01 8.79
N THR A 62 6.43 3.86 9.10
CA THR A 62 6.98 3.55 10.44
C THR A 62 8.27 4.34 10.67
N GLU A 63 9.13 4.47 9.65
CA GLU A 63 10.31 5.34 9.69
C GLU A 63 9.92 6.81 9.90
N VAL A 64 8.92 7.31 9.16
CA VAL A 64 8.38 8.67 9.34
C VAL A 64 7.84 8.87 10.76
N TRP A 65 7.15 7.88 11.33
CA TRP A 65 6.66 7.97 12.70
C TRP A 65 7.79 8.08 13.74
N ARG A 66 8.86 7.28 13.58
CA ARG A 66 10.02 7.34 14.47
C ARG A 66 10.61 8.75 14.48
N PHE A 67 10.78 9.33 13.30
CA PHE A 67 11.29 10.69 13.14
C PHE A 67 10.37 11.75 13.76
N LEU A 68 9.07 11.71 13.47
CA LEU A 68 8.10 12.66 14.03
C LEU A 68 8.06 12.59 15.55
N LYS A 69 8.19 11.39 16.13
CA LYS A 69 8.22 11.18 17.58
C LYS A 69 9.47 11.81 18.21
N GLU A 70 10.64 11.56 17.63
CA GLU A 70 11.91 12.16 18.09
C GLU A 70 11.86 13.68 18.00
N LEU A 71 11.38 14.23 16.88
CA LEU A 71 11.23 15.67 16.68
C LEU A 71 10.28 16.30 17.70
N THR A 72 9.13 15.68 17.96
CA THR A 72 8.14 16.16 18.94
C THR A 72 8.73 16.16 20.36
N GLN A 73 9.49 15.13 20.73
CA GLN A 73 10.15 15.05 22.03
C GLN A 73 11.21 16.14 22.21
N LEU A 74 12.01 16.43 21.18
CA LEU A 74 13.01 17.50 21.23
C LEU A 74 12.38 18.88 21.37
N ILE A 75 11.30 19.16 20.64
CA ILE A 75 10.58 20.44 20.73
C ILE A 75 9.96 20.61 22.11
N SER A 76 9.36 19.56 22.66
CA SER A 76 8.76 19.59 24.01
C SER A 76 9.78 19.77 25.13
N ARG A 77 11.04 19.36 24.94
CA ARG A 77 12.14 19.55 25.91
C ARG A 77 12.80 20.92 25.78
N SER A 78 12.68 21.56 24.62
CA SER A 78 13.20 22.89 24.42
C SER A 78 12.43 23.91 25.27
N SER A 79 13.13 24.84 25.92
CA SER A 79 12.52 25.85 26.81
C SER A 79 11.55 26.81 26.11
N HIS A 80 11.44 26.74 24.77
CA HIS A 80 10.54 27.53 23.96
C HIS A 80 9.41 26.64 23.44
N ASN A 81 8.35 26.48 24.24
CA ASN A 81 7.12 25.86 23.77
C ASN A 81 6.56 26.67 22.60
N ARG A 82 6.66 26.13 21.37
CA ARG A 82 6.09 26.70 20.15
C ARG A 82 4.78 25.96 19.82
N PRO A 83 3.62 26.41 20.34
CA PRO A 83 2.36 25.69 20.18
C PRO A 83 1.93 25.55 18.72
N ASP A 84 2.26 26.51 17.86
CA ASP A 84 1.87 26.47 16.45
C ASP A 84 2.63 25.39 15.66
N VAL A 85 3.92 25.21 15.95
CA VAL A 85 4.74 24.13 15.40
C VAL A 85 4.21 22.74 15.82
N LEU A 86 3.79 22.61 17.08
CA LEU A 86 3.20 21.36 17.57
C LEU A 86 1.87 21.05 16.87
N LYS A 87 1.06 22.08 16.55
CA LYS A 87 -0.17 21.90 15.76
C LYS A 87 0.13 21.43 14.34
N GLU A 88 1.13 22.00 13.68
CA GLU A 88 1.55 21.55 12.35
C GLU A 88 2.06 20.10 12.36
N LEU A 89 2.92 19.74 13.32
CA LEU A 89 3.39 18.37 13.49
C LEU A 89 2.26 17.39 13.79
N SER A 90 1.32 17.77 14.66
CA SER A 90 0.14 16.94 14.94
C SER A 90 -0.71 16.71 13.69
N SER A 91 -0.78 17.70 12.79
CA SER A 91 -1.50 17.60 11.52
C SER A 91 -0.81 16.61 10.56
N VAL A 92 0.52 16.60 10.53
CA VAL A 92 1.34 15.62 9.79
C VAL A 92 1.17 14.21 10.39
N MET A 93 1.24 14.09 11.72
CA MET A 93 1.03 12.81 12.44
C MET A 93 -0.36 12.24 12.17
N LYS A 94 -1.40 13.09 12.12
CA LYS A 94 -2.77 12.69 11.79
C LYS A 94 -2.84 12.12 10.36
N LEU A 95 -2.26 12.81 9.37
CA LEU A 95 -2.22 12.31 7.99
C LEU A 95 -1.50 10.97 7.92
N ARG A 96 -0.29 10.88 8.50
CA ARG A 96 0.47 9.62 8.56
C ARG A 96 -0.37 8.50 9.18
N HIS A 97 -1.09 8.80 10.26
CA HIS A 97 -1.92 7.81 10.94
C HIS A 97 -3.02 7.27 10.02
N GLN A 98 -3.71 8.16 9.29
CA GLN A 98 -4.75 7.78 8.33
C GLN A 98 -4.20 6.89 7.21
N VAL A 99 -3.09 7.29 6.57
CA VAL A 99 -2.47 6.50 5.49
C VAL A 99 -2.00 5.13 6.00
N TYR A 100 -1.38 5.09 7.19
CA TYR A 100 -0.94 3.83 7.79
C TYR A 100 -2.11 2.93 8.16
N HIS A 101 -3.21 3.46 8.68
CA HIS A 101 -4.39 2.67 9.00
C HIS A 101 -4.94 1.98 7.74
N PHE A 102 -5.01 2.71 6.63
CA PHE A 102 -5.38 2.14 5.34
C PHE A 102 -4.45 1.00 4.93
N LEU A 103 -3.13 1.25 4.89
CA LEU A 103 -2.16 0.26 4.41
C LEU A 103 -2.00 -0.94 5.35
N SER A 104 -2.08 -0.73 6.66
CA SER A 104 -2.05 -1.82 7.65
C SER A 104 -3.30 -2.69 7.54
N THR A 105 -4.47 -2.11 7.27
CA THR A 105 -5.71 -2.85 7.04
C THR A 105 -5.62 -3.65 5.74
N LEU A 106 -5.09 -3.05 4.67
CA LEU A 106 -4.82 -3.73 3.41
C LEU A 106 -3.85 -4.90 3.58
N GLN A 107 -2.73 -4.68 4.28
CA GLN A 107 -1.75 -5.73 4.55
C GLN A 107 -2.37 -6.90 5.32
N GLN A 108 -3.19 -6.63 6.34
CA GLN A 108 -3.86 -7.66 7.12
C GLN A 108 -4.90 -8.41 6.28
N TYR A 109 -5.67 -7.70 5.47
CA TYR A 109 -6.62 -8.28 4.53
C TYR A 109 -5.92 -9.26 3.59
N LEU A 110 -4.86 -8.83 2.92
CA LEU A 110 -4.08 -9.68 2.00
C LEU A 110 -3.51 -10.90 2.73
N HIS A 111 -2.93 -10.71 3.92
CA HIS A 111 -2.34 -11.81 4.68
C HIS A 111 -3.37 -12.88 5.07
N CYS A 112 -4.53 -12.49 5.63
CA CYS A 112 -5.58 -13.43 6.01
C CYS A 112 -6.24 -14.08 4.80
N HIS A 113 -6.53 -13.32 3.73
CA HIS A 113 -7.20 -13.89 2.58
C HIS A 113 -6.32 -14.88 1.80
N LEU A 114 -5.02 -14.59 1.64
CA LEU A 114 -4.10 -15.46 0.91
C LEU A 114 -3.66 -16.67 1.74
N SER A 115 -3.22 -16.44 2.99
CA SER A 115 -2.59 -17.50 3.81
C SER A 115 -3.61 -18.46 4.41
N ASP A 116 -4.82 -17.97 4.69
CA ASP A 116 -5.84 -18.72 5.42
C ASP A 116 -6.98 -19.13 4.50
N ILE A 117 -7.71 -18.16 3.94
CA ILE A 117 -8.99 -18.44 3.27
C ILE A 117 -8.75 -19.15 1.93
N SER A 118 -7.91 -18.57 1.07
CA SER A 118 -7.61 -19.13 -0.25
C SER A 118 -6.86 -20.47 -0.12
N TRP A 119 -5.86 -20.53 0.78
CA TRP A 119 -5.11 -21.76 1.03
C TRP A 119 -5.97 -22.91 1.54
N ARG A 120 -6.84 -22.68 2.54
CA ARG A 120 -7.74 -23.74 3.03
C ARG A 120 -8.71 -24.21 1.96
N ARG A 121 -9.22 -23.30 1.12
CA ARG A 121 -10.08 -23.68 -0.01
C ARG A 121 -9.31 -24.53 -1.02
N PHE A 122 -8.08 -24.16 -1.35
CA PHE A 122 -7.22 -24.96 -2.21
C PHE A 122 -6.96 -26.36 -1.64
N GLN A 123 -6.59 -26.47 -0.35
CA GLN A 123 -6.39 -27.76 0.31
C GLN A 123 -7.64 -28.64 0.27
N HIS A 124 -8.82 -28.07 0.51
CA HIS A 124 -10.09 -28.79 0.41
C HIS A 124 -10.38 -29.26 -1.02
N SER A 125 -10.20 -28.39 -2.02
CA SER A 125 -10.36 -28.76 -3.43
C SER A 125 -9.35 -29.84 -3.85
N LEU A 126 -8.11 -29.75 -3.39
CA LEU A 126 -7.06 -30.74 -3.65
C LEU A 126 -7.43 -32.11 -3.10
N GLN A 127 -8.05 -32.19 -1.92
CA GLN A 127 -8.44 -33.46 -1.30
C GLN A 127 -9.71 -34.08 -1.90
N HIS A 128 -10.67 -33.27 -2.34
CA HIS A 128 -12.01 -33.75 -2.69
C HIS A 128 -12.35 -33.70 -4.18
N GLN A 129 -11.68 -32.86 -4.96
CA GLN A 129 -12.01 -32.62 -6.37
C GLN A 129 -10.99 -33.23 -7.32
N VAL A 130 -9.73 -33.39 -6.90
CA VAL A 130 -8.65 -33.87 -7.77
C VAL A 130 -8.69 -35.39 -7.88
N ARG A 131 -8.85 -35.90 -9.10
CA ARG A 131 -8.80 -37.35 -9.40
C ARG A 131 -7.70 -37.69 -10.39
N ASP A 132 -7.34 -36.76 -11.26
CA ASP A 132 -6.26 -36.91 -12.23
C ASP A 132 -5.29 -35.71 -12.22
N MET A 133 -4.31 -35.75 -13.13
CA MET A 133 -3.29 -34.72 -13.26
C MET A 133 -3.84 -33.41 -13.83
N LEU A 134 -4.88 -33.47 -14.67
CA LEU A 134 -5.50 -32.29 -15.29
C LEU A 134 -6.34 -31.53 -14.25
N ASP A 135 -7.06 -32.26 -13.39
CA ASP A 135 -7.77 -31.70 -12.25
C ASP A 135 -6.81 -30.99 -11.30
N LEU A 136 -5.60 -31.55 -11.08
CA LEU A 136 -4.58 -30.94 -10.24
C LEU A 136 -4.09 -29.60 -10.81
N GLU A 137 -3.80 -29.56 -12.11
CA GLU A 137 -3.43 -28.32 -12.82
C GLU A 137 -4.56 -27.28 -12.74
N TYR A 138 -5.80 -27.69 -13.00
CA TYR A 138 -6.96 -26.82 -12.95
C TYR A 138 -7.20 -26.23 -11.55
N VAL A 139 -7.18 -27.05 -10.50
CA VAL A 139 -7.36 -26.59 -9.12
C VAL A 139 -6.24 -25.63 -8.70
N HIS A 140 -5.01 -25.88 -9.13
CA HIS A 140 -3.88 -24.97 -8.93
C HIS A 140 -4.10 -23.64 -9.67
N LEU A 141 -4.52 -23.65 -10.93
CA LEU A 141 -4.80 -22.43 -11.69
C LEU A 141 -5.93 -21.60 -11.05
N CYS A 142 -6.99 -22.26 -10.56
CA CYS A 142 -8.05 -21.59 -9.80
C CYS A 142 -7.52 -20.92 -8.53
N TYR A 143 -6.61 -21.56 -7.79
CA TYR A 143 -5.98 -20.97 -6.61
C TYR A 143 -5.15 -19.73 -6.95
N VAL A 144 -4.32 -19.81 -8.00
CA VAL A 144 -3.48 -18.69 -8.45
C VAL A 144 -4.34 -17.52 -8.93
N THR A 145 -5.38 -17.81 -9.70
CA THR A 145 -6.32 -16.79 -10.20
C THR A 145 -7.05 -16.11 -9.05
N ASP A 146 -7.52 -16.88 -8.07
CA ASP A 146 -8.15 -16.37 -6.86
C ASP A 146 -7.20 -15.46 -6.04
N ALA A 147 -5.95 -15.89 -5.86
CA ALA A 147 -4.93 -15.08 -5.19
C ALA A 147 -4.68 -13.74 -5.91
N LEU A 148 -4.69 -13.75 -7.24
CA LEU A 148 -4.56 -12.56 -8.08
C LEU A 148 -5.77 -11.61 -7.91
N HIS A 149 -7.00 -12.15 -7.85
CA HIS A 149 -8.19 -11.36 -7.55
C HIS A 149 -8.18 -10.77 -6.14
N ILE A 150 -7.73 -11.53 -5.12
CA ILE A 150 -7.58 -11.04 -3.74
C ILE A 150 -6.60 -9.86 -3.67
N CYS A 151 -5.54 -9.89 -4.48
CA CYS A 151 -4.55 -8.81 -4.55
C CYS A 151 -5.02 -7.60 -5.38
N PHE A 152 -6.24 -7.61 -5.91
CA PHE A 152 -6.75 -6.60 -6.83
C PHE A 152 -5.92 -6.44 -8.12
N LEU A 153 -5.16 -7.46 -8.50
CA LEU A 153 -4.32 -7.46 -9.71
C LEU A 153 -5.06 -7.95 -10.96
N SER A 154 -6.34 -8.27 -10.85
CA SER A 154 -7.17 -8.70 -11.98
C SER A 154 -7.51 -7.55 -12.93
N ALA A 155 -7.83 -7.89 -14.17
CA ALA A 155 -8.23 -6.94 -15.20
C ALA A 155 -9.48 -6.12 -14.80
N GLU A 156 -10.38 -6.73 -14.02
CA GLU A 156 -11.61 -6.11 -13.51
C GLU A 156 -11.31 -5.09 -12.40
N THR A 157 -10.31 -5.37 -11.56
CA THR A 157 -9.95 -4.56 -10.40
C THR A 157 -8.90 -3.48 -10.69
N LYS A 158 -8.55 -3.27 -11.96
CA LYS A 158 -7.64 -2.20 -12.42
C LYS A 158 -7.90 -0.82 -11.83
N PRO A 159 -9.15 -0.29 -11.76
CA PRO A 159 -9.37 1.03 -11.16
C PRO A 159 -9.05 1.05 -9.66
N ILE A 160 -9.30 -0.05 -8.94
CA ILE A 160 -8.98 -0.18 -7.51
C ILE A 160 -7.46 -0.25 -7.33
N ALA A 161 -6.77 -1.06 -8.14
CA ALA A 161 -5.31 -1.17 -8.12
C ALA A 161 -4.64 0.18 -8.36
N ALA A 162 -5.16 1.00 -9.28
CA ALA A 162 -4.64 2.35 -9.53
C ALA A 162 -4.74 3.25 -8.29
N ILE A 163 -5.85 3.19 -7.56
CA ILE A 163 -6.04 3.94 -6.31
C ILE A 163 -5.07 3.43 -5.23
N ILE A 164 -4.95 2.11 -5.06
CA ILE A 164 -4.04 1.53 -4.07
C ILE A 164 -2.59 1.91 -4.39
N ASN A 165 -2.17 1.82 -5.65
CA ASN A 165 -0.82 2.22 -6.07
C ASN A 165 -0.58 3.72 -5.83
N SER A 166 -1.59 4.56 -6.06
CA SER A 166 -1.54 5.98 -5.70
C SER A 166 -1.31 6.16 -4.18
N ILE A 167 -2.01 5.41 -3.32
CA ILE A 167 -1.82 5.48 -1.86
C ILE A 167 -0.46 4.93 -1.41
N LEU A 168 0.01 3.84 -2.02
CA LEU A 168 1.36 3.30 -1.78
C LEU A 168 2.41 4.36 -2.13
N GLN A 169 2.24 5.04 -3.26
CA GLN A 169 3.11 6.12 -3.69
C GLN A 169 3.13 7.28 -2.70
N GLN A 170 1.96 7.69 -2.23
CA GLN A 170 1.84 8.74 -1.21
C GLN A 170 2.58 8.38 0.09
N ALA A 171 2.60 7.10 0.48
CA ALA A 171 3.33 6.66 1.66
C ALA A 171 4.86 6.76 1.48
N LEU A 172 5.37 6.59 0.26
CA LEU A 172 6.78 6.80 -0.06
C LEU A 172 7.12 8.29 -0.21
N GLU A 173 6.26 9.08 -0.86
CA GLU A 173 6.40 10.53 -0.98
C GLU A 173 6.36 11.22 0.39
N LEU A 174 5.57 10.70 1.34
CA LEU A 174 5.57 11.24 2.69
C LEU A 174 6.95 11.13 3.34
N ARG A 175 7.73 10.08 3.05
CA ARG A 175 9.11 9.95 3.55
C ARG A 175 10.05 10.98 2.89
N SER A 176 9.89 11.25 1.60
CA SER A 176 10.73 12.23 0.90
C SER A 176 10.46 13.68 1.33
N CYS A 177 9.32 13.95 1.98
CA CYS A 177 9.03 15.26 2.58
C CYS A 177 10.00 15.63 3.73
N PHE A 178 10.77 14.67 4.25
CA PHE A 178 11.71 14.86 5.36
C PHE A 178 13.16 14.84 4.85
N LYS A 179 13.83 16.00 4.84
CA LYS A 179 15.15 16.18 4.21
C LYS A 179 16.34 15.51 4.92
N SER A 180 16.18 15.04 6.16
CA SER A 180 17.20 14.24 6.86
C SER A 180 16.57 13.44 7.99
N LEU A 181 16.32 12.15 7.76
CA LEU A 181 15.85 11.25 8.82
C LEU A 181 16.95 10.82 9.80
N ASN A 182 18.22 11.18 9.52
CA ASN A 182 19.37 10.48 10.10
C ASN A 182 19.99 11.12 11.34
N TYR A 183 19.90 12.44 11.58
CA TYR A 183 20.39 13.02 12.86
C TYR A 183 19.69 14.35 13.16
N ILE A 184 18.71 14.35 14.07
CA ILE A 184 18.24 15.59 14.71
C ILE A 184 18.92 15.69 16.06
N SER A 185 19.75 16.72 16.25
CA SER A 185 20.32 17.04 17.56
C SER A 185 19.59 18.23 18.19
N GLU A 186 19.70 18.38 19.50
CA GLU A 186 19.01 19.42 20.28
C GLU A 186 19.47 20.84 19.89
N SER A 187 20.69 20.99 19.37
CA SER A 187 21.20 22.26 18.81
C SER A 187 20.59 22.59 17.45
N THR A 188 20.29 21.57 16.64
CA THR A 188 19.67 21.69 15.31
C THR A 188 18.24 22.23 15.38
N VAL A 189 17.46 21.81 16.40
CA VAL A 189 16.07 22.27 16.62
C VAL A 189 16.00 23.72 17.08
N LYS A 190 17.03 24.23 17.78
CA LYS A 190 17.08 25.62 18.24
C LYS A 190 17.38 26.62 17.11
N GLN A 191 18.02 26.18 16.03
CA GLN A 191 18.47 27.03 14.92
C GLN A 191 17.68 26.86 13.62
N LEU A 192 17.07 25.70 13.37
CA LEU A 192 16.31 25.46 12.13
C LEU A 192 14.84 25.84 12.26
N ASN A 193 14.34 26.60 11.29
CA ASN A 193 12.91 26.74 11.04
C ASN A 193 12.35 25.39 10.55
N LEU A 194 11.18 24.97 11.06
CA LEU A 194 10.57 23.68 10.69
C LEU A 194 10.35 23.53 9.17
N ASP A 195 10.09 24.64 8.48
CA ASP A 195 9.93 24.72 7.03
C ASP A 195 11.17 24.28 6.25
N SER A 196 12.35 24.30 6.88
CA SER A 196 13.58 23.79 6.28
C SER A 196 13.71 22.26 6.39
N LEU A 197 13.03 21.66 7.38
CA LEU A 197 13.10 20.24 7.72
C LEU A 197 11.97 19.43 7.06
N ILE A 198 10.76 20.01 7.02
CA ILE A 198 9.53 19.41 6.50
C ILE A 198 8.99 20.28 5.38
N ASN A 199 8.73 19.66 4.24
CA ASN A 199 8.03 20.33 3.15
C ASN A 199 6.51 20.27 3.35
N PHE A 200 5.94 21.26 4.05
CA PHE A 200 4.51 21.28 4.37
C PHE A 200 3.59 21.38 3.16
N SER A 201 4.01 22.05 2.08
CA SER A 201 3.20 22.12 0.86
C SER A 201 3.06 20.75 0.19
N GLN A 202 4.11 19.92 0.23
CA GLN A 202 4.04 18.53 -0.22
C GLN A 202 3.16 17.68 0.68
N VAL A 203 3.23 17.86 2.00
CA VAL A 203 2.36 17.14 2.95
C VAL A 203 0.88 17.46 2.69
N ASP A 204 0.54 18.71 2.40
CA ASP A 204 -0.84 19.10 2.12
C ASP A 204 -1.32 18.60 0.75
N ALA A 205 -0.44 18.60 -0.26
CA ALA A 205 -0.72 17.94 -1.53
C ALA A 205 -0.96 16.42 -1.36
N ILE A 206 -0.21 15.75 -0.49
CA ILE A 206 -0.43 14.35 -0.16
C ILE A 206 -1.77 14.17 0.55
N ARG A 207 -2.13 15.06 1.49
CA ARG A 207 -3.43 15.01 2.19
C ARG A 207 -4.59 15.06 1.21
N THR A 208 -4.61 16.06 0.35
CA THR A 208 -5.70 16.28 -0.62
C THR A 208 -5.81 15.11 -1.61
N LYS A 209 -4.69 14.58 -2.12
CA LYS A 209 -4.70 13.36 -2.96
C LYS A 209 -5.24 12.15 -2.20
N PHE A 210 -4.90 11.99 -0.92
CA PHE A 210 -5.31 10.82 -0.13
C PHE A 210 -6.83 10.86 0.11
N GLU A 211 -7.36 12.03 0.46
CA GLU A 211 -8.79 12.24 0.62
C GLU A 211 -9.55 11.99 -0.69
N GLY A 212 -9.01 12.44 -1.83
CA GLY A 212 -9.53 12.11 -3.16
C GLY A 212 -9.55 10.60 -3.44
N ASN A 213 -8.42 9.92 -3.23
CA ASN A 213 -8.30 8.47 -3.41
C ASN A 213 -9.32 7.68 -2.56
N ILE A 214 -9.55 8.09 -1.31
CA ILE A 214 -10.55 7.45 -0.43
C ILE A 214 -11.98 7.71 -0.92
N LYS A 215 -12.27 8.92 -1.44
CA LYS A 215 -13.58 9.24 -2.05
C LYS A 215 -13.82 8.41 -3.30
N ASP A 216 -12.82 8.28 -4.17
CA ASP A 216 -12.92 7.47 -5.39
C ASP A 216 -13.12 5.99 -5.06
N LEU A 217 -12.41 5.47 -4.05
CA LEU A 217 -12.59 4.10 -3.57
C LEU A 217 -14.00 3.87 -3.02
N TYR A 218 -14.56 4.85 -2.31
CA TYR A 218 -15.94 4.78 -1.82
C TYR A 218 -16.96 4.76 -2.97
N ILE A 219 -16.76 5.58 -4.00
CA ILE A 219 -17.62 5.61 -5.19
C ILE A 219 -17.56 4.27 -5.93
N LEU A 220 -16.37 3.67 -6.06
CA LEU A 220 -16.22 2.34 -6.65
C LEU A 220 -16.93 1.27 -5.82
N HIS A 221 -16.83 1.34 -4.48
CA HIS A 221 -17.55 0.45 -3.59
C HIS A 221 -19.08 0.56 -3.74
N LEU A 222 -19.62 1.76 -3.96
CA LEU A 222 -21.05 1.96 -4.22
C LEU A 222 -21.48 1.45 -5.61
N LYS A 223 -20.60 1.54 -6.60
CA LYS A 223 -20.85 1.06 -7.98
C LYS A 223 -20.72 -0.46 -8.11
N SER A 224 -19.84 -1.08 -7.33
CA SER A 224 -19.70 -2.53 -7.28
C SER A 224 -21.00 -3.14 -6.75
N SER A 225 -21.76 -3.82 -7.62
CA SER A 225 -22.95 -4.57 -7.20
C SER A 225 -22.59 -5.52 -6.06
N LYS A 226 -23.47 -5.63 -5.06
CA LYS A 226 -23.33 -6.48 -3.85
C LYS A 226 -22.95 -7.95 -4.12
N TYR A 227 -22.97 -8.40 -5.37
CA TYR A 227 -22.82 -9.80 -5.79
C TYR A 227 -21.64 -10.08 -6.74
N GLY A 228 -20.94 -9.06 -7.28
CA GLY A 228 -19.90 -9.27 -8.30
C GLY A 228 -18.47 -9.29 -7.77
N GLU A 229 -18.08 -8.28 -6.99
CA GLU A 229 -16.71 -8.10 -6.53
C GLU A 229 -16.60 -8.26 -5.02
N ILE A 230 -16.66 -9.52 -4.58
CA ILE A 230 -16.63 -9.92 -3.16
C ILE A 230 -15.38 -9.35 -2.43
N GLY A 231 -14.29 -9.08 -3.18
CA GLY A 231 -13.05 -8.54 -2.65
C GLY A 231 -13.18 -7.13 -2.08
N LEU A 232 -13.67 -6.17 -2.88
CA LEU A 232 -13.73 -4.75 -2.48
C LEU A 232 -14.73 -4.52 -1.36
N TYR A 233 -15.91 -5.15 -1.42
CA TYR A 233 -16.93 -5.01 -0.38
C TYR A 233 -16.41 -5.48 0.99
N ARG A 234 -15.72 -6.62 1.03
CA ARG A 234 -15.10 -7.13 2.27
C ARG A 234 -13.98 -6.21 2.76
N PHE A 235 -13.11 -5.77 1.86
CA PHE A 235 -12.02 -4.86 2.22
C PHE A 235 -12.54 -3.52 2.78
N TRP A 236 -13.55 -2.93 2.13
CA TRP A 236 -14.19 -1.70 2.60
C TRP A 236 -14.84 -1.87 3.98
N GLY A 237 -15.48 -3.02 4.23
CA GLY A 237 -16.02 -3.36 5.56
C GLY A 237 -14.95 -3.36 6.65
N TYR A 238 -13.74 -3.85 6.36
CA TYR A 238 -12.63 -3.79 7.32
C TYR A 238 -12.06 -2.38 7.49
N LEU A 239 -11.94 -1.61 6.40
CA LEU A 239 -11.41 -0.25 6.43
C LEU A 239 -12.34 0.73 7.15
N ASN A 240 -13.65 0.58 6.97
CA ASN A 240 -14.66 1.50 7.47
C ASN A 240 -15.51 0.87 8.59
N TYR A 241 -14.89 0.04 9.44
CA TYR A 241 -15.60 -0.64 10.53
C TYR A 241 -16.31 0.34 11.49
N ASN A 242 -15.68 1.50 11.75
CA ASN A 242 -16.22 2.55 12.62
C ASN A 242 -17.06 3.61 11.87
N GLU A 243 -17.35 3.39 10.58
CA GLU A 243 -18.06 4.35 9.70
C GLU A 243 -17.39 5.73 9.55
N TYR A 244 -16.17 5.92 10.04
CA TYR A 244 -15.49 7.22 10.04
C TYR A 244 -15.38 7.83 8.64
N HIS A 245 -15.03 7.03 7.64
CA HIS A 245 -14.88 7.51 6.27
C HIS A 245 -16.24 7.77 5.64
N SER A 246 -17.24 6.90 5.86
CA SER A 246 -18.61 7.15 5.40
C SER A 246 -19.22 8.41 6.02
N LEU A 247 -18.99 8.67 7.31
CA LEU A 247 -19.50 9.86 8.00
C LEU A 247 -18.79 11.14 7.54
N MET A 248 -17.49 11.11 7.31
CA MET A 248 -16.78 12.27 6.72
C MET A 248 -17.24 12.55 5.30
N ILE A 249 -17.33 11.51 4.45
CA ILE A 249 -17.74 11.67 3.04
C ILE A 249 -19.20 12.10 2.94
N ASN A 250 -20.09 11.57 3.77
CA ASN A 250 -21.50 11.97 3.79
C ASN A 250 -21.69 13.40 4.33
N LYS A 251 -20.84 13.87 5.25
CA LYS A 251 -20.84 15.28 5.67
C LYS A 251 -20.39 16.21 4.54
N ASP A 252 -19.35 15.85 3.81
CA ASP A 252 -18.89 16.60 2.64
C ASP A 252 -19.92 16.62 1.51
N MET A 253 -20.59 15.48 1.25
CA MET A 253 -21.66 15.37 0.25
C MET A 253 -22.96 16.06 0.69
N GLY A 254 -23.27 16.07 1.99
CA GLY A 254 -24.41 16.79 2.56
C GLY A 254 -24.28 18.31 2.46
N CYS A 255 -23.07 18.84 2.33
CA CYS A 255 -22.82 20.25 2.07
C CYS A 255 -23.10 20.69 0.62
N PHE A 256 -23.42 19.77 -0.30
CA PHE A 256 -23.84 20.10 -1.68
C PHE A 256 -25.37 20.15 -1.88
N TYR A 257 -26.15 20.00 -0.80
CA TYR A 257 -27.59 20.23 -0.80
C TYR A 257 -27.94 21.47 0.02
N PHE A 258 -27.60 22.65 -0.49
CA PHE A 258 -28.28 23.92 -0.17
C PHE A 258 -28.23 24.85 -1.39
#